data_AF-A0A4Z1H1V9-F1
#
_entry.id   AF-A0A4Z1H1V9-F1
#
_cell.length_a   1.000
_cell.length_b   1.000
_cell.length_c   1.000
_cell.angle_alpha   90.00
_cell.angle_beta   90.00
_cell.angle_gamma   90.00
#
_symmetry.space_group_name_H-M   'P 1'
#
loop_
_entity.id
_entity.type
_entity.pdbx_description
1 polymer ?
#
loop_
_entity_poly.entity_id
_entity_poly.type
_entity_poly.pdbx_seq_one_letter_code
_entity_poly.pdbx_strand_id
1 'polypeptide(L)'
;MASSSRWTDLSDQLHSTLPAFDELISKDPQYNAFVKTPAILPQITFGIGTSTSNNIIVVAIDNGKCHARVGTAQEASFILLASLRHWEQFFQPIPVAPFQSYWGMFGMNIKQKGIEIQGDQMSFTQHTHIWRRVLEVLHDAYCGPMKLDEESEVDEDYVIGRYVYLTIPTWGKCKVFYEQSGYGNQDIVFLHTAGADGRQYHGVMNHAAMREKCNMIAFDLPGHGKSYPPPNHCPGGYTNNEDSYVGAITAIVKKLKLNKPIICGASMAGQVCLAVATRADEVGAGGTIPLQGCEYLNMDRQFNDQSPYVNQSLFNPEWIYGMMSPTTSLANKQLIWHMYSASAYGIFHGDLDFYFGGFDGRTRVSSIDTKKCPVFMLTGEYDWSNTPAVSQATCDKIPGARHKAMPDLGHFPATEKPQKFVPHLLEAIDWIRHMRMQDGVGSVERNV
;
A
#
# COMPACT_ATOMS: atom_id res chain seq x y z
N MET A 1 -29.52 11.50 1.31
CA MET A 1 -30.16 11.21 2.62
C MET A 1 -29.66 9.84 3.06
N ALA A 2 -28.90 9.77 4.15
CA ALA A 2 -28.30 8.52 4.61
C ALA A 2 -29.39 7.62 5.22
N SER A 3 -29.53 6.38 4.75
CA SER A 3 -30.44 5.42 5.38
C SER A 3 -29.94 5.08 6.79
N SER A 4 -30.87 4.98 7.75
CA SER A 4 -30.59 4.47 9.09
C SER A 4 -30.06 3.03 9.02
N SER A 5 -29.21 2.63 9.97
CA SER A 5 -28.78 1.23 10.10
C SER A 5 -29.97 0.34 10.41
N ARG A 6 -29.94 -0.91 9.94
CA ARG A 6 -30.92 -1.94 10.31
C ARG A 6 -30.61 -2.58 11.67
N TRP A 7 -29.38 -2.42 12.15
CA TRP A 7 -28.96 -2.95 13.44
C TRP A 7 -29.42 -2.01 14.56
N THR A 8 -29.95 -2.58 15.64
CA THR A 8 -30.39 -1.84 16.83
C THR A 8 -29.37 -1.88 17.96
N ASP A 9 -28.61 -2.97 18.07
CA ASP A 9 -27.49 -3.15 19.00
C ASP A 9 -26.46 -4.10 18.38
N LEU A 10 -25.17 -3.83 18.61
CA LEU A 10 -24.06 -4.62 18.05
C LEU A 10 -23.93 -5.98 18.74
N SER A 11 -24.06 -5.99 20.07
CA SER A 11 -23.91 -7.20 20.87
C SER A 11 -25.02 -8.18 20.58
N ASP A 12 -26.27 -7.71 20.47
CA ASP A 12 -27.41 -8.55 20.08
C ASP A 12 -27.19 -9.17 18.69
N GLN A 13 -26.66 -8.38 17.76
CA GLN A 13 -26.44 -8.82 16.38
C GLN A 13 -25.35 -9.89 16.25
N LEU A 14 -24.30 -9.82 17.08
CA LEU A 14 -23.14 -10.72 17.03
C LEU A 14 -23.19 -11.85 18.06
N HIS A 15 -24.09 -11.80 19.06
CA HIS A 15 -24.15 -12.77 20.16
C HIS A 15 -24.25 -14.23 19.67
N SER A 16 -25.12 -14.48 18.69
CA SER A 16 -25.31 -15.82 18.11
C SER A 16 -24.12 -16.31 17.27
N THR A 17 -23.22 -15.40 16.87
CA THR A 17 -22.03 -15.69 16.07
C THR A 17 -20.84 -16.12 16.92
N LEU A 18 -20.78 -15.69 18.19
CA LEU A 18 -19.61 -15.89 19.05
C LEU A 18 -19.18 -17.36 19.22
N PRO A 19 -20.09 -18.35 19.35
CA PRO A 19 -19.67 -19.76 19.41
C PRO A 19 -18.96 -20.25 18.15
N ALA A 20 -19.42 -19.81 16.96
CA ALA A 20 -18.78 -20.15 15.69
C ALA A 20 -17.43 -19.44 15.54
N PHE A 21 -17.35 -18.18 15.99
CA PHE A 21 -16.09 -17.44 16.05
C PHE A 21 -15.06 -18.15 16.93
N ASP A 22 -15.43 -18.56 18.15
CA ASP A 22 -14.54 -19.25 19.09
C ASP A 22 -13.99 -20.56 18.49
N GLU A 23 -14.84 -21.31 17.76
CA GLU A 23 -14.39 -22.50 17.05
C GLU A 23 -13.37 -22.16 15.95
N LEU A 24 -13.67 -21.18 15.10
CA LEU A 24 -12.82 -20.78 13.98
C LEU A 24 -11.48 -20.22 14.44
N ILE A 25 -11.47 -19.29 15.39
CA ILE A 25 -10.24 -18.62 15.86
C ILE A 25 -9.31 -19.60 16.57
N SER A 26 -9.84 -20.62 17.26
CA SER A 26 -9.03 -21.65 17.91
C SER A 26 -8.20 -22.48 16.92
N LYS A 27 -8.70 -22.62 15.68
CA LYS A 27 -8.07 -23.37 14.59
C LYS A 27 -7.32 -22.47 13.61
N ASP A 28 -7.40 -21.15 13.75
CA ASP A 28 -6.80 -20.20 12.82
C ASP A 28 -5.26 -20.23 12.88
N PRO A 29 -4.55 -20.55 11.78
CA PRO A 29 -3.10 -20.72 11.82
C PRO A 29 -2.36 -19.40 12.05
N GLN A 30 -2.84 -18.29 11.47
CA GLN A 30 -2.18 -16.99 11.59
C GLN A 30 -2.30 -16.45 13.03
N TYR A 31 -3.50 -16.47 13.60
CA TYR A 31 -3.74 -16.10 14.99
C TYR A 31 -2.86 -16.93 15.93
N ASN A 32 -2.88 -18.26 15.78
CA ASN A 32 -2.08 -19.16 16.62
C ASN A 32 -0.58 -18.89 16.52
N ALA A 33 -0.06 -18.55 15.34
CA ALA A 33 1.35 -18.20 15.16
C ALA A 33 1.74 -16.92 15.93
N PHE A 34 0.82 -15.97 16.09
CA PHE A 34 1.06 -14.75 16.85
C PHE A 34 0.97 -14.93 18.36
N VAL A 35 0.04 -15.77 18.84
CA VAL A 35 -0.27 -15.84 20.29
C VAL A 35 0.29 -17.05 21.03
N LYS A 36 0.88 -18.04 20.35
CA LYS A 36 1.49 -19.21 21.00
C LYS A 36 2.93 -18.91 21.39
N THR A 37 3.11 -18.12 22.43
CA THR A 37 4.42 -17.75 22.96
C THR A 37 4.39 -17.63 24.49
N PRO A 38 5.45 -18.08 25.19
CA PRO A 38 5.57 -17.85 26.63
C PRO A 38 5.74 -16.36 26.99
N ALA A 39 5.89 -15.46 26.01
CA ALA A 39 6.03 -14.02 26.24
C ALA A 39 4.70 -13.29 26.53
N ILE A 40 3.54 -13.92 26.32
CA ILE A 40 2.23 -13.32 26.66
C ILE A 40 1.95 -13.59 28.14
N LEU A 41 2.23 -12.60 28.99
CA LEU A 41 2.23 -12.69 30.46
C LEU A 41 1.62 -11.45 31.15
N PRO A 42 0.62 -10.80 30.52
CA PRO A 42 -0.75 -10.99 31.03
C PRO A 42 -1.80 -11.20 29.91
N GLN A 43 -3.00 -11.65 30.29
CA GLN A 43 -4.15 -11.73 29.39
C GLN A 43 -4.40 -10.37 28.73
N ILE A 44 -4.52 -10.36 27.40
CA ILE A 44 -4.87 -9.15 26.64
C ILE A 44 -6.39 -9.15 26.49
N THR A 45 -7.04 -8.05 26.90
CA THR A 45 -8.48 -7.89 26.74
C THR A 45 -8.79 -6.60 26.00
N PHE A 46 -9.53 -6.70 24.90
CA PHE A 46 -9.99 -5.55 24.14
C PHE A 46 -11.47 -5.69 23.77
N GLY A 47 -12.08 -4.57 23.41
CA GLY A 47 -13.50 -4.48 23.06
C GLY A 47 -13.76 -4.17 21.59
N ILE A 48 -14.90 -4.62 21.09
CA ILE A 48 -15.52 -4.17 19.84
C ILE A 48 -16.89 -3.62 20.19
N GLY A 49 -17.14 -2.35 19.88
CA GLY A 49 -18.28 -1.63 20.44
C GLY A 49 -18.83 -0.50 19.59
N THR A 50 -19.85 0.16 20.15
CA THR A 50 -20.41 1.41 19.62
C THR A 50 -20.32 2.49 20.69
N SER A 51 -20.28 3.76 20.30
CA SER A 51 -20.26 4.87 21.27
C SER A 51 -21.59 5.09 21.99
N THR A 52 -22.65 4.36 21.61
CA THR A 52 -24.01 4.54 22.12
C THR A 52 -24.52 3.40 22.99
N SER A 53 -23.81 2.27 23.07
CA SER A 53 -24.20 1.10 23.88
C SER A 53 -23.16 0.83 24.97
N ASN A 54 -23.61 0.45 26.16
CA ASN A 54 -22.74 0.01 27.24
C ASN A 54 -22.29 -1.46 27.06
N ASN A 55 -23.03 -2.22 26.25
CA ASN A 55 -22.68 -3.59 25.91
C ASN A 55 -21.70 -3.57 24.73
N ILE A 56 -20.63 -4.35 24.88
CA ILE A 56 -19.61 -4.54 23.85
C ILE A 56 -19.33 -6.03 23.68
N ILE A 57 -18.70 -6.39 22.57
CA ILE A 57 -18.04 -7.69 22.46
C ILE A 57 -16.67 -7.56 23.11
N VAL A 58 -16.46 -8.25 24.23
CA VAL A 58 -15.19 -8.36 24.94
C VAL A 58 -14.44 -9.57 24.39
N VAL A 59 -13.22 -9.35 23.93
CA VAL A 59 -12.31 -10.39 23.43
C VAL A 59 -11.16 -10.53 24.42
N ALA A 60 -11.04 -11.71 25.03
CA ALA A 60 -9.98 -12.06 25.96
C ALA A 60 -9.00 -13.04 25.30
N ILE A 61 -7.70 -12.77 25.47
CA ILE A 61 -6.63 -13.49 24.78
C ILE A 61 -5.58 -13.94 25.78
N ASP A 62 -5.43 -15.26 25.83
CA ASP A 62 -4.42 -15.97 26.61
C ASP A 62 -3.47 -16.71 25.66
N ASN A 63 -2.39 -17.28 26.20
CA ASN A 63 -1.43 -18.08 25.43
C ASN A 63 -2.13 -19.20 24.64
N GLY A 64 -2.25 -19.02 23.33
CA GLY A 64 -2.91 -19.96 22.41
C GLY A 64 -4.44 -20.04 22.53
N LYS A 65 -5.12 -19.12 23.23
CA LYS A 65 -6.58 -19.14 23.38
C LYS A 65 -7.19 -17.76 23.17
N CYS A 66 -8.32 -17.73 22.46
CA CYS A 66 -9.19 -16.57 22.30
C CYS A 66 -10.59 -16.94 22.76
N HIS A 67 -11.27 -16.03 23.45
CA HIS A 67 -12.69 -16.16 23.74
C HIS A 67 -13.38 -14.81 23.60
N ALA A 68 -14.51 -14.78 22.89
CA ALA A 68 -15.35 -13.59 22.78
C ALA A 68 -16.68 -13.77 23.49
N ARG A 69 -17.12 -12.74 24.22
CA ARG A 69 -18.44 -12.70 24.88
C ARG A 69 -19.00 -11.29 24.91
N VAL A 70 -20.30 -11.18 25.17
CA VAL A 70 -20.90 -9.90 25.53
C VAL A 70 -20.42 -9.51 26.93
N GLY A 71 -20.02 -8.26 27.08
CA GLY A 71 -19.54 -7.69 28.35
C GLY A 71 -19.63 -6.16 28.33
N THR A 72 -18.89 -5.54 29.22
CA THR A 72 -18.92 -4.09 29.45
C THR A 72 -17.58 -3.43 29.15
N ALA A 73 -17.61 -2.13 28.83
CA ALA A 73 -16.43 -1.34 28.48
C ALA A 73 -15.32 -1.36 29.55
N GLN A 74 -15.67 -1.58 30.83
CA GLN A 74 -14.72 -1.58 31.95
C GLN A 74 -13.77 -2.79 31.94
N GLU A 75 -14.08 -3.83 31.18
CA GLU A 75 -13.31 -5.07 31.12
C GLU A 75 -12.17 -5.00 30.09
N ALA A 76 -12.22 -4.05 29.17
CA ALA A 76 -11.29 -3.93 28.05
C ALA A 76 -10.23 -2.85 28.30
N SER A 77 -8.96 -3.14 27.96
CA SER A 77 -7.89 -2.14 28.00
C SER A 77 -8.06 -1.07 26.92
N PHE A 78 -8.57 -1.47 25.76
CA PHE A 78 -8.97 -0.56 24.68
C PHE A 78 -10.18 -1.11 23.93
N ILE A 79 -10.91 -0.25 23.23
CA ILE A 79 -12.14 -0.59 22.51
C ILE A 79 -12.06 -0.02 21.08
N LEU A 80 -12.32 -0.87 20.10
CA LEU A 80 -12.56 -0.51 18.71
C LEU A 80 -14.01 -0.03 18.60
N LEU A 81 -14.22 1.29 18.50
CA LEU A 81 -15.55 1.88 18.40
C LEU A 81 -15.89 2.22 16.96
N ALA A 82 -17.07 1.79 16.50
CA ALA A 82 -17.68 2.27 15.27
C ALA A 82 -19.20 2.45 15.44
N SER A 83 -19.83 3.27 14.60
CA SER A 83 -21.29 3.35 14.56
C SER A 83 -21.91 2.02 14.10
N LEU A 84 -23.17 1.75 14.48
CA LEU A 84 -23.90 0.56 14.02
C LEU A 84 -23.91 0.43 12.49
N ARG A 85 -24.02 1.54 11.77
CA ARG A 85 -23.94 1.57 10.30
C ARG A 85 -22.56 1.13 9.80
N HIS A 86 -21.49 1.57 10.43
CA HIS A 86 -20.14 1.17 10.02
C HIS A 86 -19.92 -0.33 10.24
N TRP A 87 -20.38 -0.87 11.38
CA TRP A 87 -20.35 -2.31 11.60
C TRP A 87 -21.21 -3.07 10.60
N GLU A 88 -22.43 -2.59 10.29
CA GLU A 88 -23.28 -3.21 9.25
C GLU A 88 -22.59 -3.24 7.87
N GLN A 89 -21.79 -2.23 7.53
CA GLN A 89 -21.01 -2.22 6.29
C GLN A 89 -19.78 -3.12 6.35
N PHE A 90 -19.09 -3.17 7.50
CA PHE A 90 -17.95 -4.05 7.74
C PHE A 90 -18.37 -5.52 7.60
N PHE A 91 -19.53 -5.89 8.15
CA PHE A 91 -20.09 -7.25 8.10
C PHE A 91 -20.95 -7.51 6.84
N GLN A 92 -20.56 -6.94 5.71
CA GLN A 92 -21.05 -7.38 4.39
C GLN A 92 -20.16 -8.51 3.84
N PRO A 93 -20.69 -9.46 3.05
CA PRO A 93 -19.88 -10.55 2.48
C PRO A 93 -18.64 -10.07 1.70
N ILE A 94 -18.80 -8.97 0.95
CA ILE A 94 -17.69 -8.23 0.34
C ILE A 94 -17.89 -6.76 0.72
N PRO A 95 -17.18 -6.26 1.75
CA PRO A 95 -17.29 -4.87 2.13
C PRO A 95 -16.73 -3.96 1.03
N VAL A 96 -17.42 -2.85 0.76
CA VAL A 96 -16.93 -1.80 -0.14
C VAL A 96 -15.98 -0.88 0.60
N ALA A 97 -15.15 -0.14 -0.12
CA ALA A 97 -14.28 0.85 0.49
C ALA A 97 -15.09 1.90 1.28
N PRO A 98 -14.68 2.29 2.50
CA PRO A 98 -13.48 1.87 3.22
C PRO A 98 -13.73 0.83 4.33
N PHE A 99 -14.82 0.05 4.22
CA PHE A 99 -15.29 -0.87 5.25
C PHE A 99 -14.61 -2.25 5.21
N GLN A 100 -13.64 -2.46 4.30
CA GLN A 100 -12.90 -3.73 4.15
C GLN A 100 -12.05 -4.12 5.35
N SER A 101 -11.71 -3.18 6.22
CA SER A 101 -11.00 -3.44 7.46
C SER A 101 -11.25 -2.32 8.45
N TYR A 102 -11.01 -2.56 9.74
CA TYR A 102 -11.08 -1.48 10.73
C TYR A 102 -10.02 -0.41 10.46
N TRP A 103 -8.84 -0.80 9.95
CA TRP A 103 -7.83 0.15 9.46
C TRP A 103 -8.33 1.00 8.30
N GLY A 104 -9.12 0.44 7.40
CA GLY A 104 -9.83 1.18 6.36
C GLY A 104 -10.74 2.21 6.98
N MET A 105 -11.63 1.82 7.89
CA MET A 105 -12.56 2.78 8.51
C MET A 105 -11.83 3.86 9.33
N PHE A 106 -10.79 3.47 10.08
CA PHE A 106 -9.97 4.35 10.92
C PHE A 106 -8.96 5.21 10.14
N GLY A 107 -8.74 4.87 8.86
CA GLY A 107 -7.70 5.43 8.01
C GLY A 107 -7.63 6.95 8.01
N MET A 108 -6.41 7.48 7.94
CA MET A 108 -6.11 8.88 8.20
C MET A 108 -6.85 9.85 7.27
N ASN A 109 -6.92 9.53 5.98
CA ASN A 109 -7.48 10.42 4.95
C ASN A 109 -9.01 10.34 4.81
N ILE A 110 -9.65 9.41 5.52
CA ILE A 110 -11.09 9.15 5.42
C ILE A 110 -11.77 9.07 6.78
N LYS A 111 -11.09 9.49 7.85
CA LYS A 111 -11.52 9.36 9.25
C LYS A 111 -13.01 9.68 9.40
N GLN A 112 -13.83 8.64 9.49
CA GLN A 112 -15.28 8.82 9.49
C GLN A 112 -15.75 9.15 10.90
N LYS A 113 -16.74 10.04 11.00
CA LYS A 113 -17.33 10.40 12.29
C LYS A 113 -17.89 9.15 12.98
N GLY A 114 -17.53 8.97 14.26
CA GLY A 114 -17.98 7.82 15.05
C GLY A 114 -17.13 6.57 14.87
N ILE A 115 -15.87 6.73 14.44
CA ILE A 115 -14.84 5.69 14.53
C ILE A 115 -13.73 6.22 15.43
N GLU A 116 -13.40 5.48 16.47
CA GLU A 116 -12.38 5.89 17.43
C GLU A 116 -11.80 4.70 18.19
N ILE A 117 -10.66 4.91 18.83
CA ILE A 117 -10.10 3.97 19.80
C ILE A 117 -10.30 4.58 21.18
N GLN A 118 -11.08 3.92 22.04
CA GLN A 118 -11.23 4.32 23.43
C GLN A 118 -10.29 3.49 24.31
N GLY A 119 -9.61 4.11 25.29
CA GLY A 119 -8.70 3.42 26.22
C GLY A 119 -7.23 3.49 25.79
N ASP A 120 -6.47 2.45 26.12
CA ASP A 120 -5.02 2.37 25.95
C ASP A 120 -4.59 2.32 24.47
N GLN A 121 -4.12 3.45 23.96
CA GLN A 121 -3.64 3.60 22.58
C GLN A 121 -2.36 2.79 22.30
N MET A 122 -1.50 2.59 23.31
CA MET A 122 -0.26 1.84 23.14
C MET A 122 -0.59 0.36 23.00
N SER A 123 -1.47 -0.17 23.86
CA SER A 123 -1.95 -1.55 23.76
C SER A 123 -2.67 -1.80 22.42
N PHE A 124 -3.51 -0.88 21.95
CA PHE A 124 -4.11 -0.95 20.62
C PHE A 124 -3.05 -1.09 19.50
N THR A 125 -2.00 -0.28 19.57
CA THR A 125 -0.92 -0.24 18.57
C THR A 125 -0.07 -1.52 18.61
N GLN A 126 0.34 -1.96 19.80
CA GLN A 126 1.17 -3.15 19.98
C GLN A 126 0.47 -4.45 19.58
N HIS A 127 -0.86 -4.52 19.73
CA HIS A 127 -1.65 -5.72 19.48
C HIS A 127 -2.43 -5.68 18.15
N THR A 128 -2.02 -4.84 17.18
CA THR A 128 -2.70 -4.71 15.87
C THR A 128 -2.91 -6.03 15.13
N HIS A 129 -1.86 -6.83 15.03
CA HIS A 129 -1.88 -8.16 14.42
C HIS A 129 -2.93 -9.10 15.04
N ILE A 130 -3.24 -8.91 16.32
CA ILE A 130 -4.22 -9.71 17.05
C ILE A 130 -5.63 -9.22 16.77
N TRP A 131 -5.92 -7.95 17.06
CA TRP A 131 -7.29 -7.47 16.94
C TRP A 131 -7.74 -7.41 15.47
N ARG A 132 -6.83 -7.16 14.51
CA ARG A 132 -7.15 -7.23 13.09
C ARG A 132 -7.56 -8.65 12.70
N ARG A 133 -6.79 -9.66 13.11
CA ARG A 133 -7.09 -11.06 12.78
C ARG A 133 -8.37 -11.53 13.46
N VAL A 134 -8.62 -11.12 14.70
CA VAL A 134 -9.89 -11.38 15.39
C VAL A 134 -11.06 -10.82 14.59
N LEU A 135 -10.98 -9.59 14.10
CA LEU A 135 -12.06 -8.99 13.30
C LEU A 135 -12.30 -9.73 11.97
N GLU A 136 -11.24 -10.22 11.31
CA GLU A 136 -11.39 -11.03 10.10
C GLU A 136 -12.07 -12.38 10.39
N VAL A 137 -11.66 -13.08 11.45
CA VAL A 137 -12.28 -14.36 11.80
C VAL A 137 -13.71 -14.17 12.31
N LEU A 138 -13.99 -13.07 13.01
CA LEU A 138 -15.34 -12.70 13.40
C LEU A 138 -16.21 -12.36 12.19
N HIS A 139 -15.64 -11.70 11.17
CA HIS A 139 -16.30 -11.48 9.89
C HIS A 139 -16.63 -12.81 9.20
N ASP A 140 -15.66 -13.72 9.09
CA ASP A 140 -15.87 -15.04 8.49
C ASP A 140 -16.93 -15.85 9.25
N ALA A 141 -16.96 -15.75 10.59
CA ALA A 141 -17.98 -16.39 11.43
C ALA A 141 -19.40 -15.83 11.16
N TYR A 142 -19.51 -14.54 10.86
CA TYR A 142 -20.80 -13.86 10.63
C TYR A 142 -21.28 -14.01 9.18
N CYS A 143 -20.40 -13.76 8.21
CA CYS A 143 -20.69 -13.68 6.78
C CYS A 143 -20.48 -15.01 6.03
N GLY A 144 -19.75 -15.94 6.63
CA GLY A 144 -19.06 -17.01 5.91
C GLY A 144 -17.69 -16.55 5.37
N PRO A 145 -16.82 -17.49 4.98
CA PRO A 145 -15.46 -17.20 4.58
C PRO A 145 -15.40 -16.29 3.34
N MET A 146 -14.50 -15.31 3.38
CA MET A 146 -14.29 -14.41 2.25
C MET A 146 -13.78 -15.17 1.01
N LYS A 147 -14.48 -14.99 -0.13
CA LYS A 147 -14.02 -15.53 -1.41
C LYS A 147 -12.85 -14.70 -1.93
N LEU A 148 -11.65 -15.27 -1.87
CA LEU A 148 -10.43 -14.63 -2.35
C LEU A 148 -10.16 -15.00 -3.82
N ASP A 149 -9.45 -14.12 -4.52
CA ASP A 149 -8.87 -14.40 -5.82
C ASP A 149 -7.80 -15.52 -5.69
N GLU A 150 -7.61 -16.28 -6.76
CA GLU A 150 -6.59 -17.34 -6.84
C GLU A 150 -5.37 -16.84 -7.62
N GLU A 151 -4.19 -17.28 -7.24
CA GLU A 151 -2.94 -17.02 -7.97
C GLU A 151 -2.47 -18.30 -8.65
N SER A 152 -2.02 -18.16 -9.89
CA SER A 152 -1.40 -19.26 -10.62
C SER A 152 -0.03 -19.58 -10.06
N GLU A 153 0.23 -20.84 -9.74
CA GLU A 153 1.58 -21.33 -9.44
C GLU A 153 2.40 -21.43 -10.73
N VAL A 154 3.65 -20.98 -10.68
CA VAL A 154 4.62 -21.10 -11.76
C VAL A 154 5.93 -21.64 -11.21
N ASP A 155 6.58 -22.54 -11.96
CA ASP A 155 7.84 -23.17 -11.52
C ASP A 155 9.04 -22.22 -11.64
N GLU A 156 9.04 -21.39 -12.69
CA GLU A 156 10.11 -20.44 -12.98
C GLU A 156 9.53 -19.07 -13.40
N ASP A 157 10.26 -18.01 -13.06
CA ASP A 157 9.93 -16.64 -13.42
C ASP A 157 10.87 -16.09 -14.53
N TYR A 158 10.61 -14.89 -15.02
CA TYR A 158 11.37 -14.21 -16.06
C TYR A 158 12.26 -13.08 -15.54
N VAL A 159 12.44 -12.96 -14.22
CA VAL A 159 13.06 -11.81 -13.58
C VAL A 159 14.55 -12.08 -13.37
N ILE A 160 15.39 -11.16 -13.86
CA ILE A 160 16.85 -11.26 -13.70
C ILE A 160 17.36 -10.08 -12.87
N GLY A 161 18.01 -10.40 -11.74
CA GLY A 161 18.59 -9.42 -10.83
C GLY A 161 20.08 -9.13 -11.08
N ARG A 162 20.50 -7.87 -10.95
CA ARG A 162 21.91 -7.43 -11.03
C ARG A 162 22.19 -6.27 -10.07
N TYR A 163 23.47 -6.10 -9.74
CA TYR A 163 23.96 -4.94 -9.00
C TYR A 163 24.63 -3.92 -9.92
N VAL A 164 24.44 -2.64 -9.63
CA VAL A 164 25.17 -1.50 -10.23
C VAL A 164 25.62 -0.53 -9.15
N TYR A 165 26.64 0.27 -9.47
CA TYR A 165 27.02 1.41 -8.64
C TYR A 165 26.46 2.70 -9.23
N LEU A 166 25.73 3.46 -8.42
CA LEU A 166 25.14 4.74 -8.76
C LEU A 166 25.69 5.81 -7.82
N THR A 167 25.90 7.03 -8.33
CA THR A 167 26.13 8.21 -7.49
C THR A 167 24.83 8.99 -7.41
N ILE A 168 24.26 9.08 -6.21
CA ILE A 168 22.94 9.66 -5.97
C ILE A 168 23.11 10.93 -5.12
N PRO A 169 22.39 12.03 -5.43
CA PRO A 169 22.35 13.21 -4.56
C PRO A 169 22.05 12.81 -3.11
N THR A 170 22.72 13.50 -2.17
CA THR A 170 22.71 13.26 -0.70
C THR A 170 23.21 11.90 -0.19
N TRP A 171 23.02 10.81 -0.93
CA TRP A 171 23.42 9.46 -0.52
C TRP A 171 24.80 9.03 -1.03
N GLY A 172 25.34 9.73 -2.03
CA GLY A 172 26.67 9.43 -2.58
C GLY A 172 26.69 8.12 -3.39
N LYS A 173 27.85 7.45 -3.41
CA LYS A 173 28.06 6.25 -4.23
C LYS A 173 27.46 5.01 -3.55
N CYS A 174 26.34 4.53 -4.07
CA CYS A 174 25.59 3.38 -3.54
C CYS A 174 25.70 2.16 -4.46
N LYS A 175 25.72 0.96 -3.87
CA LYS A 175 25.57 -0.32 -4.60
C LYS A 175 24.09 -0.69 -4.62
N VAL A 176 23.47 -0.52 -5.77
CA VAL A 176 22.02 -0.66 -5.98
C VAL A 176 21.72 -1.95 -6.72
N PHE A 177 20.73 -2.69 -6.22
CA PHE A 177 20.16 -3.86 -6.89
C PHE A 177 19.02 -3.41 -7.81
N TYR A 178 18.98 -3.98 -9.01
CA TYR A 178 17.84 -3.85 -9.91
C TYR A 178 17.50 -5.19 -10.54
N GLU A 179 16.24 -5.34 -10.86
CA GLU A 179 15.65 -6.46 -11.55
C GLU A 179 15.15 -6.01 -12.92
N GLN A 180 15.22 -6.90 -13.89
CA GLN A 180 14.76 -6.64 -15.24
C GLN A 180 14.00 -7.83 -15.82
N SER A 181 13.05 -7.54 -16.69
CA SER A 181 12.31 -8.52 -17.48
C SER A 181 11.71 -7.87 -18.72
N GLY A 182 11.26 -8.70 -19.67
CA GLY A 182 10.68 -8.21 -20.91
C GLY A 182 11.71 -7.84 -21.98
N TYR A 183 11.20 -7.65 -23.19
CA TYR A 183 11.97 -7.45 -24.42
C TYR A 183 11.29 -6.48 -25.39
N GLY A 184 10.23 -5.81 -24.92
CA GLY A 184 9.53 -4.82 -25.71
C GLY A 184 10.28 -3.50 -25.87
N ASN A 185 9.75 -2.62 -26.71
CA ASN A 185 10.45 -1.40 -27.12
C ASN A 185 10.19 -0.18 -26.22
N GLN A 186 9.27 -0.28 -25.25
CA GLN A 186 9.00 0.76 -24.26
C GLN A 186 9.76 0.45 -22.97
N ASP A 187 10.73 1.28 -22.61
CA ASP A 187 11.34 1.20 -21.29
C ASP A 187 10.35 1.67 -20.21
N ILE A 188 10.24 0.94 -19.11
CA ILE A 188 9.46 1.35 -17.94
C ILE A 188 10.26 1.05 -16.67
N VAL A 189 10.27 2.01 -15.75
CA VAL A 189 10.92 1.88 -14.45
C VAL A 189 9.84 1.88 -13.38
N PHE A 190 9.77 0.77 -12.63
CA PHE A 190 8.91 0.60 -11.49
C PHE A 190 9.60 1.01 -10.20
N LEU A 191 8.84 1.68 -9.33
CA LEU A 191 9.30 2.24 -8.08
C LEU A 191 8.48 1.67 -6.92
N HIS A 192 9.15 1.05 -5.95
CA HIS A 192 8.49 0.45 -4.79
C HIS A 192 7.90 1.50 -3.84
N THR A 193 6.94 1.07 -3.02
CA THR A 193 6.36 1.89 -1.94
C THR A 193 7.32 2.00 -0.75
N ALA A 194 6.96 2.83 0.22
CA ALA A 194 7.76 3.06 1.42
C ALA A 194 8.12 1.74 2.12
N GLY A 195 9.40 1.56 2.47
CA GLY A 195 9.90 0.40 3.21
C GLY A 195 9.81 -0.95 2.49
N ALA A 196 9.37 -0.97 1.23
CA ALA A 196 9.26 -2.18 0.42
C ALA A 196 10.43 -2.28 -0.58
N ASP A 197 10.30 -3.14 -1.59
CA ASP A 197 11.32 -3.38 -2.60
C ASP A 197 10.72 -3.82 -3.95
N GLY A 198 11.57 -4.06 -4.95
CA GLY A 198 11.19 -4.39 -6.33
C GLY A 198 10.28 -5.61 -6.50
N ARG A 199 10.21 -6.51 -5.50
CA ARG A 199 9.32 -7.68 -5.52
C ARG A 199 7.85 -7.31 -5.69
N GLN A 200 7.46 -6.09 -5.33
CA GLN A 200 6.11 -5.57 -5.54
C GLN A 200 5.62 -5.64 -7.00
N TYR A 201 6.53 -5.66 -7.97
CA TYR A 201 6.21 -5.66 -9.39
C TYR A 201 6.39 -7.02 -10.07
N HIS A 202 6.75 -8.07 -9.34
CA HIS A 202 7.02 -9.40 -9.94
C HIS A 202 5.83 -9.95 -10.72
N GLY A 203 4.60 -9.80 -10.25
CA GLY A 203 3.41 -10.22 -11.00
C GLY A 203 3.30 -9.54 -12.37
N VAL A 204 3.54 -8.22 -12.42
CA VAL A 204 3.55 -7.43 -13.67
C VAL A 204 4.73 -7.78 -14.56
N MET A 205 5.92 -7.94 -13.97
CA MET A 205 7.17 -8.26 -14.67
C MET A 205 7.15 -9.66 -15.32
N ASN A 206 6.38 -10.59 -14.77
CA ASN A 206 6.19 -11.92 -15.34
C ASN A 206 5.08 -11.99 -16.39
N HIS A 207 4.14 -11.03 -16.40
CA HIS A 207 2.99 -11.06 -17.29
C HIS A 207 3.42 -10.99 -18.77
N ALA A 208 2.98 -11.95 -19.59
CA ALA A 208 3.42 -12.11 -20.98
C ALA A 208 3.22 -10.83 -21.83
N ALA A 209 2.01 -10.24 -21.81
CA ALA A 209 1.73 -9.02 -22.56
C ALA A 209 2.59 -7.81 -22.12
N MET A 210 2.97 -7.75 -20.84
CA MET A 210 3.88 -6.70 -20.35
C MET A 210 5.30 -6.94 -20.85
N ARG A 211 5.79 -8.19 -20.81
CA ARG A 211 7.11 -8.58 -21.33
C ARG A 211 7.27 -8.35 -22.83
N GLU A 212 6.22 -8.59 -23.61
CA GLU A 212 6.18 -8.33 -25.04
C GLU A 212 6.22 -6.83 -25.36
N LYS A 213 5.53 -6.01 -24.57
CA LYS A 213 5.38 -4.57 -24.83
C LYS A 213 6.52 -3.73 -24.26
N CYS A 214 7.07 -4.15 -23.13
CA CYS A 214 7.99 -3.33 -22.34
C CYS A 214 9.31 -4.03 -22.05
N ASN A 215 10.38 -3.23 -21.93
CA ASN A 215 11.58 -3.55 -21.19
C ASN A 215 11.40 -2.98 -19.77
N MET A 216 11.18 -3.85 -18.79
CA MET A 216 10.76 -3.47 -17.45
C MET A 216 11.94 -3.53 -16.49
N ILE A 217 12.13 -2.45 -15.73
CA ILE A 217 13.16 -2.33 -14.69
C ILE A 217 12.47 -2.04 -13.36
N ALA A 218 12.82 -2.76 -12.30
CA ALA A 218 12.51 -2.39 -10.92
C ALA A 218 13.82 -2.29 -10.16
N PHE A 219 14.02 -1.25 -9.35
CA PHE A 219 15.24 -1.13 -8.54
C PHE A 219 14.90 -0.83 -7.10
N ASP A 220 15.73 -1.36 -6.20
CA ASP A 220 15.60 -1.10 -4.78
C ASP A 220 16.34 0.19 -4.46
N LEU A 221 15.69 1.17 -3.82
CA LEU A 221 16.38 2.36 -3.33
C LEU A 221 17.52 1.95 -2.38
N PRO A 222 18.58 2.76 -2.22
CA PRO A 222 19.61 2.50 -1.21
C PRO A 222 19.00 2.18 0.17
N GLY A 223 19.46 1.10 0.80
CA GLY A 223 18.94 0.62 2.09
C GLY A 223 17.69 -0.26 2.02
N HIS A 224 17.11 -0.46 0.83
CA HIS A 224 15.92 -1.29 0.61
C HIS A 224 16.27 -2.63 -0.01
N GLY A 225 15.41 -3.64 0.23
CA GLY A 225 15.50 -4.95 -0.41
C GLY A 225 16.92 -5.52 -0.41
N LYS A 226 17.48 -5.67 -1.61
CA LYS A 226 18.84 -6.20 -1.83
C LYS A 226 19.88 -5.08 -2.06
N SER A 227 19.48 -3.81 -2.12
CA SER A 227 20.36 -2.65 -2.23
C SER A 227 21.10 -2.36 -0.92
N TYR A 228 22.35 -1.91 -1.02
CA TYR A 228 23.14 -1.55 0.15
C TYR A 228 22.69 -0.18 0.69
N PRO A 229 22.81 0.07 2.01
CA PRO A 229 22.54 1.39 2.57
C PRO A 229 23.54 2.43 2.03
N PRO A 230 23.17 3.73 2.00
CA PRO A 230 24.10 4.80 1.68
C PRO A 230 25.35 4.77 2.59
N PRO A 231 26.56 5.09 2.09
CA PRO A 231 27.78 5.11 2.91
C PRO A 231 27.75 6.10 4.07
N ASN A 232 26.95 7.17 3.97
CA ASN A 232 26.76 8.17 5.02
C ASN A 232 25.56 7.88 5.94
N HIS A 233 24.91 6.72 5.78
CA HIS A 233 23.77 6.34 6.59
C HIS A 233 24.21 5.79 7.97
N CYS A 234 23.59 6.31 9.03
CA CYS A 234 23.66 5.76 10.37
C CYS A 234 22.38 4.94 10.64
N PRO A 235 22.44 3.73 11.23
CA PRO A 235 21.25 2.95 11.55
C PRO A 235 20.18 3.76 12.29
N GLY A 236 18.94 3.71 11.81
CA GLY A 236 17.82 4.50 12.35
C GLY A 236 17.73 5.95 11.85
N GLY A 237 18.74 6.46 11.14
CA GLY A 237 18.80 7.81 10.56
C GLY A 237 18.63 7.85 9.05
N TYR A 238 17.88 6.90 8.46
CA TYR A 238 17.54 6.96 7.04
C TYR A 238 16.50 8.05 6.84
N THR A 239 16.62 8.82 5.77
CA THR A 239 15.61 9.79 5.35
C THR A 239 15.69 9.99 3.84
N ASN A 240 14.55 10.27 3.24
CA ASN A 240 14.38 10.47 1.81
C ASN A 240 13.83 11.89 1.54
N ASN A 241 14.15 12.45 0.37
CA ASN A 241 13.64 13.74 -0.08
C ASN A 241 13.57 13.76 -1.62
N GLU A 242 12.97 14.81 -2.18
CA GLU A 242 12.77 14.92 -3.63
C GLU A 242 14.08 14.79 -4.44
N ASP A 243 15.16 15.45 -4.03
CA ASP A 243 16.43 15.44 -4.77
C ASP A 243 17.13 14.09 -4.72
N SER A 244 17.12 13.41 -3.57
CA SER A 244 17.64 12.05 -3.44
C SER A 244 16.85 11.08 -4.31
N TYR A 245 15.51 11.16 -4.27
CA TYR A 245 14.65 10.22 -4.96
C TYR A 245 14.67 10.43 -6.49
N VAL A 246 14.46 11.65 -6.97
CA VAL A 246 14.59 11.99 -8.40
C VAL A 246 16.00 11.73 -8.90
N GLY A 247 17.01 12.01 -8.09
CA GLY A 247 18.41 11.72 -8.40
C GLY A 247 18.71 10.23 -8.54
N ALA A 248 18.12 9.37 -7.69
CA ALA A 248 18.24 7.92 -7.80
C ALA A 248 17.63 7.39 -9.10
N ILE A 249 16.43 7.88 -9.44
CA ILE A 249 15.73 7.55 -10.69
C ILE A 249 16.57 8.01 -11.90
N THR A 250 17.08 9.25 -11.86
CA THR A 250 17.95 9.79 -12.91
C THR A 250 19.22 8.95 -13.08
N ALA A 251 19.83 8.53 -11.96
CA ALA A 251 21.06 7.74 -11.98
C ALA A 251 20.82 6.35 -12.60
N ILE A 252 19.72 5.66 -12.27
CA ILE A 252 19.42 4.34 -12.86
C ILE A 252 19.08 4.47 -14.36
N VAL A 253 18.27 5.47 -14.74
CA VAL A 253 17.91 5.75 -16.14
C VAL A 253 19.17 5.97 -16.99
N LYS A 254 20.08 6.82 -16.52
CA LYS A 254 21.37 7.09 -17.20
C LYS A 254 22.28 5.86 -17.20
N LYS A 255 22.38 5.13 -16.09
CA LYS A 255 23.28 3.97 -15.95
C LYS A 255 22.92 2.85 -16.91
N LEU A 256 21.62 2.58 -17.06
CA LEU A 256 21.08 1.53 -17.94
C LEU A 256 20.80 2.03 -19.37
N LYS A 257 21.03 3.33 -19.63
CA LYS A 257 20.81 3.98 -20.92
C LYS A 257 19.37 3.81 -21.43
N LEU A 258 18.40 3.93 -20.52
CA LEU A 258 16.99 3.81 -20.87
C LEU A 258 16.56 4.99 -21.75
N ASN A 259 15.79 4.71 -22.79
CA ASN A 259 15.35 5.68 -23.77
C ASN A 259 13.92 6.12 -23.50
N LYS A 260 13.76 7.34 -22.97
CA LYS A 260 12.45 7.93 -22.64
C LYS A 260 11.56 6.94 -21.85
N PRO A 261 12.07 6.39 -20.72
CA PRO A 261 11.31 5.44 -19.93
C PRO A 261 10.04 6.08 -19.36
N ILE A 262 9.01 5.26 -19.19
CA ILE A 262 7.86 5.60 -18.36
C ILE A 262 8.27 5.34 -16.90
N ILE A 263 8.03 6.30 -16.00
CA ILE A 263 8.28 6.11 -14.57
C ILE A 263 6.94 5.82 -13.88
N CYS A 264 6.87 4.69 -13.16
CA CYS A 264 5.62 4.18 -12.59
C CYS A 264 5.83 3.75 -11.13
N GLY A 265 4.95 4.15 -10.22
CA GLY A 265 5.12 3.88 -8.80
C GLY A 265 3.90 4.18 -7.96
N ALA A 266 3.71 3.47 -6.84
CA ALA A 266 2.61 3.68 -5.89
C ALA A 266 3.02 4.51 -4.66
N SER A 267 2.05 5.18 -4.03
CA SER A 267 2.27 5.86 -2.73
C SER A 267 3.27 7.03 -2.84
N MET A 268 4.32 7.04 -2.02
CA MET A 268 5.47 7.92 -2.19
C MET A 268 6.04 7.89 -3.61
N ALA A 269 6.03 6.73 -4.26
CA ALA A 269 6.51 6.62 -5.63
C ALA A 269 5.52 7.21 -6.64
N GLY A 270 4.23 7.31 -6.28
CA GLY A 270 3.24 8.07 -7.04
C GLY A 270 3.54 9.57 -6.98
N GLN A 271 3.89 10.10 -5.80
CA GLN A 271 4.32 11.50 -5.66
C GLN A 271 5.60 11.81 -6.43
N VAL A 272 6.62 10.95 -6.33
CA VAL A 272 7.88 11.18 -7.07
C VAL A 272 7.66 11.08 -8.59
N CYS A 273 6.67 10.33 -9.07
CA CYS A 273 6.29 10.37 -10.48
C CYS A 273 5.81 11.77 -10.93
N LEU A 274 5.15 12.54 -10.07
CA LEU A 274 4.78 13.94 -10.37
C LEU A 274 6.00 14.87 -10.32
N ALA A 275 6.92 14.64 -9.37
CA ALA A 275 8.19 15.34 -9.32
C ALA A 275 9.04 15.09 -10.59
N VAL A 276 9.13 13.83 -11.03
CA VAL A 276 9.77 13.42 -12.28
C VAL A 276 9.12 14.08 -13.48
N ALA A 277 7.78 14.16 -13.55
CA ALA A 277 7.11 14.83 -14.65
C ALA A 277 7.46 16.33 -14.72
N THR A 278 7.61 16.97 -13.56
CA THR A 278 8.07 18.37 -13.45
C THR A 278 9.55 18.52 -13.87
N ARG A 279 10.36 17.47 -13.66
CA ARG A 279 11.81 17.42 -13.92
C ARG A 279 12.17 16.48 -15.09
N ALA A 280 11.27 16.36 -16.07
CA ALA A 280 11.35 15.29 -17.07
C ALA A 280 12.66 15.30 -17.88
N ASP A 281 13.15 16.49 -18.24
CA ASP A 281 14.39 16.66 -19.00
C ASP A 281 15.64 16.26 -18.19
N GLU A 282 15.63 16.46 -16.86
CA GLU A 282 16.72 16.04 -15.96
C GLU A 282 16.84 14.52 -15.90
N VAL A 283 15.69 13.86 -15.76
CA VAL A 283 15.57 12.41 -15.62
C VAL A 283 15.75 11.72 -16.97
N GLY A 284 15.33 12.37 -18.06
CA GLY A 284 15.18 11.74 -19.38
C GLY A 284 13.87 10.95 -19.51
N ALA A 285 12.86 11.23 -18.68
CA ALA A 285 11.59 10.52 -18.68
C ALA A 285 10.78 10.80 -19.97
N GLY A 286 10.02 9.79 -20.41
CA GLY A 286 9.11 9.86 -21.56
C GLY A 286 7.63 9.86 -21.16
N GLY A 287 7.31 9.91 -19.88
CA GLY A 287 5.96 9.86 -19.34
C GLY A 287 5.98 9.30 -17.92
N THR A 288 4.90 9.51 -17.18
CA THR A 288 4.76 8.96 -15.83
C THR A 288 3.39 8.35 -15.59
N ILE A 289 3.37 7.30 -14.78
CA ILE A 289 2.15 6.64 -14.32
C ILE A 289 2.15 6.64 -12.79
N PRO A 290 1.72 7.75 -12.15
CA PRO A 290 1.53 7.79 -10.71
C PRO A 290 0.41 6.83 -10.31
N LEU A 291 0.74 5.85 -9.48
CA LEU A 291 -0.24 4.98 -8.84
C LEU A 291 -0.55 5.55 -7.45
N GLN A 292 -1.83 5.70 -7.08
CA GLN A 292 -2.23 6.21 -5.77
C GLN A 292 -1.46 7.49 -5.36
N GLY A 293 -1.18 8.38 -6.33
CA GLY A 293 -0.38 9.58 -6.14
C GLY A 293 -1.23 10.84 -6.04
N CYS A 294 -0.68 11.87 -5.40
CA CYS A 294 -1.24 13.22 -5.37
C CYS A 294 -0.13 14.27 -5.24
N GLU A 295 -0.46 15.55 -5.43
CA GLU A 295 0.52 16.63 -5.35
C GLU A 295 0.98 16.94 -3.92
N TYR A 296 0.20 16.55 -2.91
CA TYR A 296 0.50 16.76 -1.50
C TYR A 296 -0.45 15.97 -0.61
N LEU A 297 0.08 15.27 0.41
CA LEU A 297 -0.76 14.62 1.42
C LEU A 297 -1.15 15.61 2.52
N ASN A 298 -2.45 15.84 2.64
CA ASN A 298 -3.00 16.65 3.73
C ASN A 298 -3.43 15.76 4.90
N MET A 299 -2.46 15.05 5.50
CA MET A 299 -2.67 14.08 6.60
C MET A 299 -1.70 14.31 7.77
N ASP A 300 -2.19 14.13 9.00
CA ASP A 300 -1.39 14.26 10.23
C ASP A 300 -0.44 13.08 10.43
N ARG A 301 0.86 13.21 10.17
CA ARG A 301 1.84 12.11 10.32
C ARG A 301 1.78 11.44 11.70
N GLN A 302 1.64 10.11 11.71
CA GLN A 302 1.84 9.26 12.89
C GLN A 302 3.30 8.75 12.95
N PHE A 303 3.76 8.38 14.15
CA PHE A 303 5.16 8.02 14.42
C PHE A 303 5.33 6.63 15.06
N ASN A 304 4.32 5.76 14.95
CA ASN A 304 4.42 4.37 15.42
C ASN A 304 5.49 3.58 14.65
N ASP A 305 5.74 3.96 13.40
CA ASP A 305 6.80 3.45 12.52
C ASP A 305 8.22 3.83 12.96
N GLN A 306 8.39 4.66 13.99
CA GLN A 306 9.69 5.02 14.58
C GLN A 306 9.75 4.79 16.09
N SER A 307 8.63 4.41 16.72
CA SER A 307 8.53 4.31 18.18
C SER A 307 9.41 3.17 18.71
N PRO A 308 10.22 3.40 19.77
CA PRO A 308 10.97 2.32 20.42
C PRO A 308 10.07 1.36 21.21
N TYR A 309 8.80 1.72 21.43
CA TYR A 309 7.82 0.91 22.14
C TYR A 309 6.97 0.03 21.21
N VAL A 310 7.11 0.20 19.90
CA VAL A 310 6.32 -0.49 18.88
C VAL A 310 7.25 -1.30 18.00
N ASN A 311 6.96 -2.59 17.83
CA ASN A 311 7.70 -3.42 16.90
C ASN A 311 7.32 -3.05 15.46
N GLN A 312 8.19 -2.31 14.77
CA GLN A 312 7.94 -1.83 13.40
C GLN A 312 7.76 -2.96 12.38
N SER A 313 8.52 -4.05 12.51
CA SER A 313 8.38 -5.24 11.65
C SER A 313 7.04 -5.95 11.79
N LEU A 314 6.27 -5.61 12.83
CA LEU A 314 4.90 -6.09 13.05
C LEU A 314 3.87 -4.99 12.75
N PHE A 315 4.08 -3.76 13.22
CA PHE A 315 3.13 -2.67 13.06
C PHE A 315 3.01 -2.21 11.60
N ASN A 316 4.13 -2.01 10.91
CA ASN A 316 4.12 -1.49 9.53
C ASN A 316 3.31 -2.37 8.56
N PRO A 317 3.54 -3.70 8.48
CA PRO A 317 2.75 -4.56 7.59
C PRO A 317 1.27 -4.65 7.99
N GLU A 318 0.96 -4.51 9.28
CA GLU A 318 -0.41 -4.51 9.79
C GLU A 318 -1.15 -3.21 9.48
N TRP A 319 -0.47 -2.08 9.60
CA TRP A 319 -1.00 -0.75 9.28
C TRP A 319 -1.37 -0.63 7.80
N ILE A 320 -0.48 -1.08 6.92
CA ILE A 320 -0.73 -1.03 5.47
C ILE A 320 -1.74 -2.07 4.99
N TYR A 321 -2.00 -3.11 5.78
CA TYR A 321 -2.87 -4.22 5.39
C TYR A 321 -4.27 -3.73 5.00
N GLY A 322 -4.78 -2.72 5.71
CA GLY A 322 -6.13 -2.19 5.50
C GLY A 322 -6.34 -1.49 4.16
N MET A 323 -5.29 -1.28 3.37
CA MET A 323 -5.35 -0.61 2.06
C MET A 323 -5.48 -1.58 0.87
N MET A 324 -5.51 -2.90 1.10
CA MET A 324 -5.73 -3.90 0.05
C MET A 324 -7.22 -4.12 -0.22
N SER A 325 -7.55 -4.60 -1.42
CA SER A 325 -8.89 -5.14 -1.68
C SER A 325 -9.18 -6.35 -0.78
N PRO A 326 -10.40 -6.48 -0.23
CA PRO A 326 -10.79 -7.62 0.60
C PRO A 326 -10.63 -8.96 -0.13
N THR A 327 -10.90 -8.99 -1.43
CA THR A 327 -10.86 -10.21 -2.25
C THR A 327 -9.47 -10.58 -2.77
N THR A 328 -8.42 -9.84 -2.39
CA THR A 328 -7.02 -10.18 -2.73
C THR A 328 -6.65 -11.59 -2.25
N SER A 329 -5.92 -12.33 -3.08
CA SER A 329 -5.44 -13.69 -2.76
C SER A 329 -4.64 -13.72 -1.46
N LEU A 330 -4.72 -14.84 -0.73
CA LEU A 330 -3.97 -14.99 0.52
C LEU A 330 -2.45 -14.91 0.29
N ALA A 331 -1.96 -15.52 -0.79
CA ALA A 331 -0.55 -15.50 -1.16
C ALA A 331 -0.03 -14.06 -1.36
N ASN A 332 -0.78 -13.21 -2.07
CA ASN A 332 -0.35 -11.83 -2.30
C ASN A 332 -0.49 -10.96 -1.05
N LYS A 333 -1.54 -11.16 -0.23
CA LYS A 333 -1.65 -10.50 1.08
C LYS A 333 -0.44 -10.84 1.96
N GLN A 334 -0.02 -12.10 1.98
CA GLN A 334 1.14 -12.57 2.74
C GLN A 334 2.46 -12.02 2.17
N LEU A 335 2.61 -11.94 0.84
CA LEU A 335 3.78 -11.33 0.22
C LEU A 335 3.91 -9.84 0.58
N ILE A 336 2.81 -9.09 0.49
CA ILE A 336 2.77 -7.68 0.90
C ILE A 336 3.16 -7.56 2.37
N TRP A 337 2.51 -8.32 3.26
CA TRP A 337 2.84 -8.33 4.68
C TRP A 337 4.32 -8.66 4.93
N HIS A 338 4.86 -9.67 4.24
CA HIS A 338 6.25 -10.09 4.35
C HIS A 338 7.24 -9.00 3.94
N MET A 339 7.03 -8.34 2.80
CA MET A 339 7.94 -7.28 2.33
C MET A 339 8.04 -6.13 3.35
N TYR A 340 6.91 -5.70 3.90
CA TYR A 340 6.86 -4.65 4.91
C TYR A 340 7.45 -5.08 6.26
N SER A 341 7.29 -6.35 6.63
CA SER A 341 7.90 -6.91 7.85
C SER A 341 9.42 -7.02 7.74
N ALA A 342 9.93 -7.31 6.54
CA ALA A 342 11.35 -7.51 6.24
C ALA A 342 12.15 -6.20 6.07
N SER A 343 11.50 -5.03 6.09
CA SER A 343 12.18 -3.74 6.02
C SER A 343 13.22 -3.60 7.14
N ALA A 344 14.40 -3.07 6.81
CA ALA A 344 15.36 -2.68 7.84
C ALA A 344 14.80 -1.55 8.71
N TYR A 345 15.24 -1.51 9.97
CA TYR A 345 14.77 -0.54 10.97
C TYR A 345 14.95 0.91 10.50
N GLY A 346 13.89 1.72 10.60
CA GLY A 346 13.91 3.13 10.23
C GLY A 346 13.84 3.43 8.71
N ILE A 347 13.89 2.42 7.84
CA ILE A 347 13.78 2.64 6.38
C ILE A 347 12.36 3.11 6.01
N PHE A 348 11.33 2.38 6.43
CA PHE A 348 9.93 2.78 6.23
C PHE A 348 9.67 4.20 6.77
N HIS A 349 10.19 4.51 7.97
CA HIS A 349 10.06 5.84 8.57
C HIS A 349 10.64 6.94 7.68
N GLY A 350 11.89 6.78 7.25
CA GLY A 350 12.60 7.79 6.45
C GLY A 350 12.03 7.96 5.03
N ASP A 351 11.42 6.93 4.47
CA ASP A 351 10.64 7.03 3.23
C ASP A 351 9.37 7.85 3.41
N LEU A 352 8.69 7.65 4.54
CA LEU A 352 7.50 8.43 4.85
C LEU A 352 7.84 9.91 5.13
N ASP A 353 9.08 10.28 5.50
CA ASP A 353 9.49 11.70 5.54
C ASP A 353 9.33 12.37 4.18
N PHE A 354 9.64 11.65 3.10
CA PHE A 354 9.37 12.13 1.75
C PHE A 354 7.86 12.20 1.48
N TYR A 355 7.12 11.13 1.80
CA TYR A 355 5.68 11.04 1.54
C TYR A 355 4.86 12.13 2.27
N PHE A 356 5.27 12.46 3.50
CA PHE A 356 4.65 13.45 4.36
C PHE A 356 5.45 14.77 4.38
N GLY A 357 5.47 15.46 3.24
CA GLY A 357 5.95 16.84 3.14
C GLY A 357 7.36 17.02 2.56
N GLY A 358 8.10 15.94 2.29
CA GLY A 358 9.34 16.01 1.51
C GLY A 358 9.13 16.23 0.01
N PHE A 359 7.88 16.14 -0.46
CA PHE A 359 7.42 16.68 -1.75
C PHE A 359 6.19 17.57 -1.54
N ASP A 360 6.20 18.75 -2.18
CA ASP A 360 5.04 19.64 -2.28
C ASP A 360 4.87 20.12 -3.73
N GLY A 361 3.91 19.51 -4.41
CA GLY A 361 3.58 19.80 -5.80
C GLY A 361 2.48 20.84 -5.99
N ARG A 362 1.86 21.37 -4.93
CA ARG A 362 0.63 22.21 -5.02
C ARG A 362 0.75 23.41 -5.95
N THR A 363 1.93 24.01 -6.03
CA THR A 363 2.22 25.18 -6.88
C THR A 363 2.94 24.83 -8.18
N ARG A 364 3.24 23.55 -8.41
CA ARG A 364 4.16 23.08 -9.46
C ARG A 364 3.49 22.15 -10.47
N VAL A 365 2.54 21.31 -10.05
CA VAL A 365 1.93 20.31 -10.93
C VAL A 365 1.21 20.92 -12.13
N SER A 366 0.67 22.14 -12.00
CA SER A 366 0.03 22.86 -13.11
C SER A 366 1.00 23.30 -14.21
N SER A 367 2.31 23.30 -13.94
CA SER A 367 3.36 23.62 -14.92
C SER A 367 3.94 22.40 -15.62
N ILE A 368 3.47 21.18 -15.30
CA ILE A 368 3.91 19.97 -16.00
C ILE A 368 3.53 20.07 -17.49
N ASP A 369 4.53 19.99 -18.35
CA ASP A 369 4.34 19.95 -19.80
C ASP A 369 4.07 18.51 -20.26
N THR A 370 2.78 18.16 -20.36
CA THR A 370 2.33 16.81 -20.75
C THR A 370 2.65 16.44 -22.20
N LYS A 371 3.09 17.39 -23.04
CA LYS A 371 3.62 17.09 -24.38
C LYS A 371 5.02 16.50 -24.30
N LYS A 372 5.82 16.95 -23.32
CA LYS A 372 7.15 16.38 -23.05
C LYS A 372 7.07 15.10 -22.23
N CYS A 373 6.23 15.10 -21.20
CA CYS A 373 6.11 14.01 -20.25
C CYS A 373 4.62 13.78 -19.92
N PRO A 374 3.90 12.98 -20.72
CA PRO A 374 2.49 12.69 -20.47
C PRO A 374 2.30 12.02 -19.10
N VAL A 375 1.23 12.39 -18.39
CA VAL A 375 0.89 11.86 -17.06
C VAL A 375 -0.43 11.12 -17.11
N PHE A 376 -0.42 9.83 -16.76
CA PHE A 376 -1.63 9.02 -16.60
C PHE A 376 -1.68 8.43 -15.19
N MET A 377 -2.54 8.96 -14.34
CA MET A 377 -2.71 8.54 -12.95
C MET A 377 -3.67 7.36 -12.83
N LEU A 378 -3.34 6.39 -11.99
CA LEU A 378 -4.20 5.24 -11.71
C LEU A 378 -4.36 5.06 -10.20
N THR A 379 -5.59 4.90 -9.71
CA THR A 379 -5.82 4.80 -8.25
C THR A 379 -6.80 3.68 -7.94
N GLY A 380 -6.39 2.78 -7.03
CA GLY A 380 -7.24 1.69 -6.55
C GLY A 380 -8.45 2.21 -5.77
N GLU A 381 -9.62 1.61 -6.01
CA GLU A 381 -10.87 1.89 -5.30
C GLU A 381 -10.76 1.72 -3.78
N TYR A 382 -9.98 0.74 -3.31
CA TYR A 382 -9.84 0.41 -1.89
C TYR A 382 -8.75 1.20 -1.15
N ASP A 383 -8.00 2.07 -1.85
CA ASP A 383 -6.98 2.89 -1.21
C ASP A 383 -7.60 4.07 -0.45
N TRP A 384 -7.51 4.01 0.87
CA TRP A 384 -7.93 5.10 1.75
C TRP A 384 -6.82 6.11 2.05
N SER A 385 -5.55 5.76 1.84
CA SER A 385 -4.43 6.67 2.09
C SER A 385 -4.35 7.75 1.01
N ASN A 386 -4.68 7.41 -0.24
CA ASN A 386 -4.80 8.38 -1.32
C ASN A 386 -5.96 7.98 -2.25
N THR A 387 -7.15 8.42 -1.86
CA THR A 387 -8.41 8.03 -2.51
C THR A 387 -8.47 8.44 -3.99
N PRO A 388 -9.29 7.76 -4.83
CA PRO A 388 -9.50 8.17 -6.22
C PRO A 388 -9.91 9.63 -6.39
N ALA A 389 -10.67 10.20 -5.44
CA ALA A 389 -11.07 11.60 -5.48
C ALA A 389 -9.88 12.55 -5.27
N VAL A 390 -8.92 12.20 -4.41
CA VAL A 390 -7.70 12.99 -4.18
C VAL A 390 -6.82 12.96 -5.43
N SER A 391 -6.57 11.78 -6.03
CA SER A 391 -5.83 11.69 -7.29
C SER A 391 -6.51 12.41 -8.44
N GLN A 392 -7.85 12.36 -8.54
CA GLN A 392 -8.59 13.12 -9.55
C GLN A 392 -8.37 14.62 -9.36
N ALA A 393 -8.46 15.13 -8.13
CA ALA A 393 -8.23 16.55 -7.83
C ALA A 393 -6.79 17.00 -8.18
N THR A 394 -5.80 16.12 -8.05
CA THR A 394 -4.43 16.35 -8.57
C THR A 394 -4.43 16.42 -10.09
N CYS A 395 -5.01 15.41 -10.75
CA CYS A 395 -5.03 15.28 -12.20
C CYS A 395 -5.69 16.49 -12.87
N ASP A 396 -6.79 16.99 -12.31
CA ASP A 396 -7.53 18.15 -12.84
C ASP A 396 -6.68 19.43 -12.88
N LYS A 397 -5.60 19.50 -12.08
CA LYS A 397 -4.66 20.63 -12.07
C LYS A 397 -3.58 20.53 -13.14
N ILE A 398 -3.41 19.36 -13.78
CA ILE A 398 -2.35 19.08 -14.75
C ILE A 398 -2.95 19.11 -16.16
N PRO A 399 -2.68 20.14 -16.98
CA PRO A 399 -3.23 20.22 -18.33
C PRO A 399 -2.84 19.01 -19.18
N GLY A 400 -3.84 18.29 -19.71
CA GLY A 400 -3.63 17.13 -20.58
C GLY A 400 -3.35 15.81 -19.86
N ALA A 401 -3.30 15.77 -18.53
CA ALA A 401 -3.21 14.51 -17.79
C ALA A 401 -4.53 13.72 -17.84
N ARG A 402 -4.44 12.42 -17.52
CA ARG A 402 -5.61 11.55 -17.33
C ARG A 402 -5.54 10.86 -15.97
N HIS A 403 -6.70 10.59 -15.39
CA HIS A 403 -6.84 9.76 -14.21
C HIS A 403 -7.91 8.69 -14.44
N LYS A 404 -7.67 7.49 -13.89
CA LYS A 404 -8.64 6.40 -13.87
C LYS A 404 -8.62 5.68 -12.53
N ALA A 405 -9.79 5.61 -11.89
CA ALA A 405 -10.00 4.73 -10.75
C ALA A 405 -10.02 3.27 -11.23
N MET A 406 -9.44 2.38 -10.45
CA MET A 406 -9.31 0.96 -10.74
C MET A 406 -10.20 0.15 -9.79
N PRO A 407 -11.35 -0.37 -10.27
CA PRO A 407 -12.27 -1.13 -9.45
C PRO A 407 -11.60 -2.37 -8.84
N ASP A 408 -11.98 -2.71 -7.61
CA ASP A 408 -11.50 -3.92 -6.92
C ASP A 408 -9.97 -4.01 -6.69
N LEU A 409 -9.26 -2.89 -6.83
CA LEU A 409 -7.83 -2.76 -6.52
C LEU A 409 -7.64 -1.80 -5.34
N GLY A 410 -6.63 -2.06 -4.52
CA GLY A 410 -6.23 -1.22 -3.40
C GLY A 410 -4.96 -0.42 -3.68
N HIS A 411 -4.14 -0.25 -2.64
CA HIS A 411 -2.92 0.54 -2.68
C HIS A 411 -1.73 -0.17 -3.34
N PHE A 412 -1.80 -1.49 -3.54
CA PHE A 412 -0.69 -2.30 -4.04
C PHE A 412 -1.06 -3.03 -5.33
N PRO A 413 -1.58 -2.34 -6.36
CA PRO A 413 -2.27 -2.99 -7.47
C PRO A 413 -1.39 -4.01 -8.23
N ALA A 414 -0.09 -3.73 -8.33
CA ALA A 414 0.89 -4.60 -8.99
C ALA A 414 1.18 -5.90 -8.23
N THR A 415 1.02 -5.90 -6.90
CA THR A 415 1.27 -7.07 -6.05
C THR A 415 -0.01 -7.77 -5.66
N GLU A 416 -1.06 -7.02 -5.30
CA GLU A 416 -2.27 -7.61 -4.75
C GLU A 416 -3.04 -8.39 -5.82
N LYS A 417 -3.18 -7.83 -7.03
CA LYS A 417 -3.93 -8.46 -8.12
C LYS A 417 -3.34 -8.08 -9.48
N PRO A 418 -2.13 -8.56 -9.81
CA PRO A 418 -1.44 -8.20 -11.05
C PRO A 418 -2.30 -8.40 -12.30
N GLN A 419 -3.12 -9.46 -12.33
CA GLN A 419 -3.93 -9.82 -13.50
C GLN A 419 -5.07 -8.83 -13.75
N LYS A 420 -5.62 -8.23 -12.69
CA LYS A 420 -6.60 -7.13 -12.81
C LYS A 420 -5.93 -5.79 -13.08
N PHE A 421 -4.70 -5.59 -12.60
CA PHE A 421 -3.96 -4.33 -12.79
C PHE A 421 -3.39 -4.16 -14.19
N VAL A 422 -2.83 -5.23 -14.79
CA VAL A 422 -2.12 -5.16 -16.07
C VAL A 422 -2.94 -4.52 -17.21
N PRO A 423 -4.25 -4.80 -17.39
CA PRO A 423 -5.05 -4.11 -18.40
C PRO A 423 -5.08 -2.58 -18.23
N HIS A 424 -5.20 -2.08 -16.99
CA HIS A 424 -5.15 -0.64 -16.70
C HIS A 424 -3.78 -0.04 -16.99
N LEU A 425 -2.72 -0.77 -16.62
CA LEU A 425 -1.35 -0.33 -16.88
C LEU A 425 -1.04 -0.28 -18.39
N LEU A 426 -1.47 -1.28 -19.16
CA LEU A 426 -1.30 -1.31 -20.62
C LEU A 426 -2.05 -0.16 -21.31
N GLU A 427 -3.27 0.15 -20.87
CA GLU A 427 -4.02 1.32 -21.35
C GLU A 427 -3.26 2.62 -21.13
N ALA A 428 -2.72 2.82 -19.92
CA ALA A 428 -1.92 4.00 -19.59
C ALA A 428 -0.64 4.08 -20.45
N ILE A 429 0.06 2.95 -20.61
CA ILE A 429 1.27 2.87 -21.46
C ILE A 429 0.95 3.22 -22.92
N ASP A 430 -0.10 2.64 -23.49
CA ASP A 430 -0.48 2.90 -24.88
C ASP A 430 -0.93 4.35 -25.09
N TRP A 431 -1.63 4.93 -24.11
CA TRP A 431 -1.99 6.35 -24.15
C TRP A 431 -0.76 7.26 -24.13
N ILE A 432 0.21 7.02 -23.23
CA ILE A 432 1.45 7.80 -23.16
C ILE A 432 2.22 7.68 -24.49
N ARG A 433 2.32 6.46 -25.04
CA ARG A 433 3.00 6.22 -26.32
C ARG A 433 2.32 6.98 -27.46
N HIS A 434 0.99 7.00 -27.48
CA HIS A 434 0.22 7.73 -28.48
C HIS A 434 0.44 9.25 -28.40
N MET A 435 0.37 9.83 -27.19
CA MET A 435 0.63 11.27 -26.98
C MET A 435 1.99 11.69 -27.53
N ARG A 436 3.05 10.92 -27.25
CA ARG A 436 4.40 11.20 -27.75
C ARG A 436 4.53 11.11 -29.27
N MET A 437 3.75 10.23 -29.92
CA MET A 437 3.76 10.11 -31.39
C MET A 437 3.01 11.26 -32.06
N GLN A 438 1.96 11.79 -31.43
CA GLN A 438 1.19 12.92 -31.99
C GLN A 438 1.98 14.23 -31.98
N ASP A 439 2.82 14.44 -30.97
CA ASP A 439 3.69 15.61 -30.88
C ASP A 439 5.02 15.44 -31.67
N GLY A 440 5.31 14.22 -32.16
CA GLY A 440 6.46 13.90 -33.00
C GLY A 440 6.06 13.54 -34.43
N VAL A 441 5.94 14.53 -35.32
CA VAL A 441 5.83 14.27 -36.77
C VAL A 441 7.11 13.59 -37.26
N GLY A 442 7.02 12.32 -37.68
CA GLY A 442 8.07 11.63 -38.42
C GLY A 442 8.59 10.36 -37.76
N SER A 443 8.24 9.23 -38.37
CA SER A 443 8.98 7.98 -38.27
C SER A 443 10.48 8.23 -38.45
N VAL A 444 11.27 8.05 -37.39
CA VAL A 444 12.68 7.70 -37.55
C VAL A 444 12.71 6.18 -37.64
N GLU A 445 12.70 5.68 -38.88
CA GLU A 445 13.14 4.33 -39.19
C GLU A 445 14.52 4.12 -38.53
N ARG A 446 14.60 3.13 -37.65
CA ARG A 446 15.90 2.61 -37.22
C ARG A 446 16.50 1.90 -38.41
N ASN A 447 17.50 2.52 -39.05
CA ASN A 447 18.37 1.79 -39.95
C ASN A 447 19.04 0.65 -39.18
N VAL A 448 18.96 -0.52 -39.79
CA VAL A 448 19.45 -1.84 -39.38
C VAL A 448 20.93 -1.82 -39.01
#